data_AF-A0A9D6W0J4-F1
#
_entry.id   AF-A0A9D6W0J4-F1
#
_cell.length_a   1.000
_cell.length_b   1.000
_cell.length_c   1.000
_cell.angle_alpha   90.00
_cell.angle_beta   90.00
_cell.angle_gamma   90.00
#
_symmetry.space_group_name_H-M   'P 1'
#
loop_
_entity.id
_entity.type
_entity.pdbx_description
1 polymer ?
#
loop_
_entity_poly.entity_id
_entity_poly.type
_entity_poly.pdbx_seq_one_letter_code
_entity_poly.pdbx_strand_id
1 'polypeptide(L)'
;MSRHTSLVGLIAGLSVLVGGRAALAQPSASDAMTATARELYEAASAAYAKQDYATCEAKGLAAWGVMRHPQVAAQLGACELELEKARAAAEHLTFFLGHAADTDAEARALAEKLLVRAKTKVAHVSVGSPVNGAELRVDGVDVGVLPNEVFLEPGRHTLLARKEGLADWRTDVDVGAGEERTLTATFNAAPTGGVDPIAAGLGFGLGGAGAIVSIVLGAVAAGKDGDIAALHDSLAGDPYACGSGTHDAACADLANVLAERDGLATAATWTGALSGALLLGTGVYVAVAASAGDPVTALFIPDFGVGHAGAMVRGSF
;
A
#
# COMPACT_ATOMS: atom_id res chain seq x y z
N MET A 1 -11.68 -96.30 35.61
CA MET A 1 -12.07 -95.77 36.95
C MET A 1 -11.81 -94.26 36.89
N SER A 2 -12.85 -93.44 36.71
CA SER A 2 -13.64 -92.78 37.79
C SER A 2 -12.75 -91.77 38.55
N ARG A 3 -12.97 -90.45 38.59
CA ARG A 3 -14.23 -89.68 38.67
C ARG A 3 -13.99 -88.18 38.44
N HIS A 4 -15.03 -87.52 37.92
CA HIS A 4 -15.29 -86.08 38.04
C HIS A 4 -15.50 -85.66 39.50
N THR A 5 -15.10 -84.43 39.85
CA THR A 5 -15.78 -83.60 40.89
C THR A 5 -15.49 -82.11 40.65
N SER A 6 -16.54 -81.37 40.29
CA SER A 6 -16.66 -79.90 40.43
C SER A 6 -16.91 -79.51 41.89
N LEU A 7 -16.41 -78.35 42.33
CA LEU A 7 -17.02 -77.46 43.35
C LEU A 7 -16.17 -76.16 43.38
N VAL A 8 -16.64 -75.06 42.77
CA VAL A 8 -17.51 -74.01 43.34
C VAL A 8 -16.83 -73.20 44.45
N GLY A 9 -16.61 -71.91 44.17
CA GLY A 9 -16.76 -70.83 45.14
C GLY A 9 -15.49 -70.21 45.71
N LEU A 10 -15.03 -69.10 45.13
CA LEU A 10 -14.98 -67.81 45.84
C LEU A 10 -14.65 -66.67 44.85
N ILE A 11 -15.70 -65.98 44.40
CA ILE A 11 -15.57 -64.66 43.80
C ILE A 11 -15.45 -63.70 44.99
N ALA A 12 -14.23 -63.36 45.37
CA ALA A 12 -13.97 -62.23 46.26
C ALA A 12 -13.76 -61.00 45.38
N GLY A 13 -14.79 -60.15 45.34
CA GLY A 13 -14.85 -58.96 44.53
C GLY A 13 -13.72 -57.98 44.86
N LEU A 14 -12.86 -57.76 43.87
CA LEU A 14 -12.19 -56.49 43.73
C LEU A 14 -13.08 -55.63 42.83
N SER A 15 -14.02 -54.93 43.48
CA SER A 15 -14.78 -53.86 42.84
C SER A 15 -13.80 -52.78 42.40
N VAL A 16 -13.31 -52.89 41.17
CA VAL A 16 -12.74 -51.76 40.46
C VAL A 16 -13.90 -50.78 40.31
N LEU A 17 -13.93 -49.80 41.21
CA LEU A 17 -14.61 -48.54 40.97
C LEU A 17 -13.99 -47.96 39.71
N VAL A 18 -14.58 -48.31 38.56
CA VAL A 18 -14.57 -47.46 37.38
C VAL A 18 -15.38 -46.23 37.77
N GLY A 19 -14.74 -45.38 38.58
CA GLY A 19 -15.12 -44.00 38.67
C GLY A 19 -14.85 -43.44 37.28
N GLY A 20 -15.89 -43.43 36.46
CA GLY A 20 -15.93 -42.63 35.24
C GLY A 20 -15.63 -41.21 35.67
N ARG A 21 -14.35 -40.83 35.59
CA ARG A 21 -14.02 -39.47 35.25
C ARG A 21 -14.71 -39.28 33.92
N ALA A 22 -15.86 -38.60 33.95
CA ALA A 22 -16.21 -37.72 32.85
C ALA A 22 -14.92 -36.94 32.61
N ALA A 23 -14.14 -37.41 31.62
CA ALA A 23 -13.18 -36.55 30.96
C ALA A 23 -14.08 -35.40 30.53
N LEU A 24 -13.98 -34.28 31.26
CA LEU A 24 -14.54 -33.03 30.79
C LEU A 24 -13.92 -32.92 29.41
N ALA A 25 -14.75 -33.15 28.37
CA ALA A 25 -14.33 -33.03 27.01
C ALA A 25 -13.78 -31.62 26.93
N GLN A 26 -12.46 -31.49 26.86
CA GLN A 26 -11.84 -30.18 26.74
C GLN A 26 -12.46 -29.60 25.48
N PRO A 27 -12.95 -28.36 25.53
CA PRO A 27 -13.48 -27.73 24.33
C PRO A 27 -12.42 -27.85 23.26
N SER A 28 -12.80 -28.46 22.14
CA SER A 28 -11.90 -28.62 21.02
C SER A 28 -11.44 -27.22 20.61
N ALA A 29 -10.22 -27.05 20.13
CA ALA A 29 -9.77 -25.70 19.81
C ALA A 29 -10.55 -25.05 18.63
N SER A 30 -11.43 -25.80 17.94
CA SER A 30 -12.42 -25.25 17.01
C SER A 30 -13.72 -24.79 17.69
N ASP A 31 -13.94 -25.08 18.97
CA ASP A 31 -15.11 -24.62 19.74
C ASP A 31 -15.11 -23.10 19.96
N ALA A 32 -13.93 -22.48 19.93
CA ALA A 32 -13.77 -21.02 19.94
C ALA A 32 -14.20 -20.33 18.64
N MET A 33 -14.41 -21.09 17.56
CA MET A 33 -14.79 -20.57 16.24
C MET A 33 -16.30 -20.31 16.13
N THR A 34 -16.72 -19.47 15.19
CA THR A 34 -18.16 -19.40 14.83
C THR A 34 -18.61 -20.70 14.17
N ALA A 35 -19.92 -20.98 14.18
CA ALA A 35 -20.46 -22.18 13.53
C ALA A 35 -20.05 -22.29 12.06
N THR A 36 -20.14 -21.19 11.30
CA THR A 36 -19.73 -21.15 9.89
C THR A 36 -18.23 -21.36 9.72
N ALA A 37 -17.39 -20.71 10.54
CA ALA A 37 -15.94 -20.91 10.45
C ALA A 37 -15.53 -22.34 10.80
N ARG A 38 -16.19 -22.96 11.80
CA ARG A 38 -15.99 -24.36 12.17
C ARG A 38 -16.38 -25.31 11.05
N GLU A 39 -17.54 -25.12 10.43
CA GLU A 39 -17.99 -25.93 9.30
C GLU A 39 -16.99 -25.88 8.14
N LEU A 40 -16.50 -24.68 7.80
CA LEU A 40 -15.51 -24.49 6.75
C LEU A 40 -14.16 -25.15 7.11
N TYR A 41 -13.72 -25.03 8.36
CA TYR A 41 -12.51 -25.68 8.88
C TYR A 41 -12.62 -27.21 8.87
N GLU A 42 -13.76 -27.78 9.25
CA GLU A 42 -13.99 -29.22 9.19
C GLU A 42 -14.02 -29.72 7.73
N ALA A 43 -14.62 -28.96 6.83
CA ALA A 43 -14.60 -29.26 5.39
C ALA A 43 -13.18 -29.22 4.82
N ALA A 44 -12.36 -28.24 5.20
CA ALA A 44 -10.96 -28.16 4.82
C ALA A 44 -10.15 -29.35 5.38
N SER A 45 -10.38 -29.71 6.64
CA SER A 45 -9.77 -30.90 7.28
C SER A 45 -10.11 -32.20 6.56
N ALA A 46 -11.39 -32.36 6.17
CA ALA A 46 -11.85 -33.53 5.43
C ALA A 46 -11.26 -33.60 4.00
N ALA A 47 -11.04 -32.44 3.37
CA ALA A 47 -10.36 -32.37 2.07
C ALA A 47 -8.88 -32.73 2.19
N TYR A 48 -8.19 -32.21 3.22
CA TYR A 48 -6.80 -32.55 3.51
C TYR A 48 -6.60 -34.06 3.73
N ALA A 49 -7.49 -34.70 4.48
CA ALA A 49 -7.47 -36.15 4.71
C ALA A 49 -7.61 -36.98 3.41
N LYS A 50 -8.23 -36.39 2.37
CA LYS A 50 -8.37 -36.97 1.04
C LYS A 50 -7.23 -36.57 0.09
N GLN A 51 -6.24 -35.84 0.57
CA GLN A 51 -5.16 -35.23 -0.23
C GLN A 51 -5.67 -34.25 -1.30
N ASP A 52 -6.89 -33.74 -1.14
CA ASP A 52 -7.44 -32.67 -1.97
C ASP A 52 -7.04 -31.32 -1.38
N TYR A 53 -5.76 -30.98 -1.58
CA TYR A 53 -5.16 -29.77 -1.01
C TYR A 53 -5.77 -28.49 -1.60
N ALA A 54 -6.22 -28.51 -2.85
CA ALA A 54 -6.87 -27.38 -3.50
C ALA A 54 -8.21 -27.05 -2.82
N THR A 55 -9.04 -28.07 -2.55
CA THR A 55 -10.27 -27.87 -1.77
C THR A 55 -9.96 -27.50 -0.33
N CYS A 56 -8.90 -28.07 0.27
CA CYS A 56 -8.48 -27.66 1.61
C CYS A 56 -8.18 -26.17 1.68
N GLU A 57 -7.32 -25.66 0.79
CA GLU A 57 -6.95 -24.24 0.75
C GLU A 57 -8.19 -23.37 0.53
N ALA A 58 -9.05 -23.71 -0.45
CA ALA A 58 -10.24 -22.93 -0.75
C ALA A 58 -11.19 -22.82 0.46
N LYS A 59 -11.42 -23.93 1.19
CA LYS A 59 -12.25 -23.95 2.40
C LYS A 59 -11.57 -23.27 3.58
N GLY A 60 -10.26 -23.44 3.72
CA GLY A 60 -9.45 -22.75 4.74
C GLY A 60 -9.48 -21.23 4.56
N LEU A 61 -9.33 -20.74 3.33
CA LEU A 61 -9.38 -19.29 3.02
C LEU A 61 -10.78 -18.73 3.27
N ALA A 62 -11.82 -19.49 2.96
CA ALA A 62 -13.19 -19.13 3.32
C ALA A 62 -13.36 -19.05 4.85
N ALA A 63 -12.84 -20.02 5.61
CA ALA A 63 -12.87 -19.99 7.07
C ALA A 63 -12.10 -18.78 7.64
N TRP A 64 -10.93 -18.49 7.06
CA TRP A 64 -10.07 -17.37 7.43
C TRP A 64 -10.72 -16.01 7.18
N GLY A 65 -11.44 -15.88 6.08
CA GLY A 65 -12.25 -14.70 5.75
C GLY A 65 -13.42 -14.48 6.71
N VAL A 66 -13.98 -15.55 7.29
CA VAL A 66 -15.01 -15.44 8.34
C VAL A 66 -14.39 -15.09 9.69
N MET A 67 -13.30 -15.76 10.06
CA MET A 67 -12.59 -15.54 11.31
C MET A 67 -11.11 -15.88 11.16
N ARG A 68 -10.26 -14.89 11.44
CA ARG A 68 -8.81 -15.08 11.52
C ARG A 68 -8.42 -15.82 12.80
N HIS A 69 -8.57 -17.14 12.76
CA HIS A 69 -8.33 -18.03 13.91
C HIS A 69 -7.01 -18.81 13.76
N PRO A 70 -6.21 -19.00 14.82
CA PRO A 70 -4.90 -19.65 14.69
C PRO A 70 -4.95 -21.07 14.10
N GLN A 71 -5.94 -21.88 14.46
CA GLN A 71 -6.07 -23.24 13.89
C GLN A 71 -6.33 -23.25 12.38
N VAL A 72 -7.09 -22.26 11.88
CA VAL A 72 -7.33 -22.12 10.44
C VAL A 72 -6.02 -21.78 9.74
N ALA A 73 -5.21 -20.90 10.32
CA ALA A 73 -3.90 -20.56 9.78
C ALA A 73 -2.95 -21.76 9.73
N ALA A 74 -2.90 -22.58 10.79
CA ALA A 74 -2.08 -23.79 10.80
C ALA A 74 -2.48 -24.77 9.68
N GLN A 75 -3.79 -24.96 9.48
CA GLN A 75 -4.30 -25.81 8.41
C GLN A 75 -4.03 -25.24 7.02
N LEU A 76 -4.25 -23.94 6.82
CA LEU A 76 -3.92 -23.26 5.57
C LEU A 76 -2.46 -23.47 5.21
N GLY A 77 -1.56 -23.23 6.17
CA GLY A 77 -0.13 -23.41 5.94
C GLY A 77 0.28 -24.84 5.59
N ALA A 78 -0.41 -25.84 6.16
CA ALA A 78 -0.20 -27.24 5.76
C ALA A 78 -0.68 -27.51 4.32
N CYS A 79 -1.86 -27.01 3.95
CA CYS A 79 -2.46 -27.23 2.63
C CYS A 79 -1.68 -26.48 1.52
N GLU A 80 -1.28 -25.25 1.79
CA GLU A 80 -0.53 -24.40 0.88
C GLU A 80 0.87 -24.95 0.58
N LEU A 81 1.53 -25.57 1.57
CA LEU A 81 2.82 -26.23 1.36
C LEU A 81 2.76 -27.38 0.36
N GLU A 82 1.71 -28.20 0.45
CA GLU A 82 1.50 -29.33 -0.47
C GLU A 82 1.07 -28.85 -1.87
N LEU A 83 0.59 -27.61 -1.99
CA LEU A 83 0.31 -26.92 -3.25
C LEU A 83 1.52 -26.13 -3.78
N GLU A 84 2.69 -26.25 -3.16
CA GLU A 84 3.90 -25.48 -3.51
C GLU A 84 3.77 -23.95 -3.35
N LYS A 85 2.77 -23.48 -2.58
CA LYS A 85 2.55 -22.07 -2.26
C LYS A 85 3.28 -21.68 -0.99
N ALA A 86 4.61 -21.77 -1.04
CA ALA A 86 5.46 -21.66 0.13
C ALA A 86 5.37 -20.32 0.86
N ARG A 87 5.21 -19.20 0.13
CA ARG A 87 5.06 -17.87 0.74
C ARG A 87 3.81 -17.76 1.60
N ALA A 88 2.64 -18.11 1.04
CA ALA A 88 1.38 -18.09 1.77
C ALA A 88 1.45 -19.00 3.01
N ALA A 89 2.05 -20.18 2.85
CA ALA A 89 2.22 -21.10 3.96
C ALA A 89 3.08 -20.51 5.09
N ALA A 90 4.20 -19.87 4.75
CA ALA A 90 5.06 -19.23 5.74
C ALA A 90 4.33 -18.12 6.51
N GLU A 91 3.52 -17.32 5.81
CA GLU A 91 2.69 -16.26 6.42
C GLU A 91 1.67 -16.85 7.41
N HIS A 92 0.88 -17.85 7.01
CA HIS A 92 -0.12 -18.47 7.89
C HIS A 92 0.49 -19.26 9.06
N LEU A 93 1.58 -19.98 8.85
CA LEU A 93 2.26 -20.72 9.92
C LEU A 93 2.88 -19.77 10.95
N THR A 94 3.47 -18.66 10.48
CA THR A 94 3.99 -17.61 11.37
C THR A 94 2.85 -16.98 12.18
N PHE A 95 1.69 -16.74 11.55
CA PHE A 95 0.51 -16.28 12.27
C PHE A 95 0.10 -17.24 13.38
N PHE A 96 0.00 -18.55 13.09
CA PHE A 96 -0.34 -19.55 14.10
C PHE A 96 0.65 -19.53 15.27
N LEU A 97 1.95 -19.54 15.00
CA LEU A 97 2.98 -19.58 16.04
C LEU A 97 3.02 -18.33 16.93
N GLY A 98 2.59 -17.18 16.40
CA GLY A 98 2.47 -15.92 17.14
C GLY A 98 1.17 -15.76 17.93
N HIS A 99 0.09 -16.44 17.55
CA HIS A 99 -1.26 -16.24 18.11
C HIS A 99 -1.82 -17.46 18.85
N ALA A 100 -1.12 -18.59 18.87
CA ALA A 100 -1.55 -19.83 19.52
C ALA A 100 -0.66 -20.21 20.73
N ALA A 101 -0.50 -19.30 21.69
CA ALA A 101 0.39 -19.52 22.84
C ALA A 101 -0.03 -20.73 23.71
N ASP A 102 -1.34 -20.97 23.86
CA ASP A 102 -1.90 -22.04 24.69
C ASP A 102 -2.26 -23.31 23.89
N THR A 103 -1.73 -23.46 22.66
CA THR A 103 -2.00 -24.64 21.83
C THR A 103 -1.26 -25.87 22.34
N ASP A 104 -1.73 -27.05 21.94
CA ASP A 104 -1.04 -28.31 22.15
C ASP A 104 0.39 -28.29 21.56
N ALA A 105 1.34 -28.86 22.31
CA ALA A 105 2.76 -28.83 21.97
C ALA A 105 3.07 -29.59 20.66
N GLU A 106 2.33 -30.66 20.34
CA GLU A 106 2.48 -31.40 19.09
C GLU A 106 2.04 -30.56 17.90
N ALA A 107 0.90 -29.86 18.02
CA ALA A 107 0.42 -28.94 17.00
C ALA A 107 1.43 -27.80 16.74
N ARG A 108 2.01 -27.24 17.81
CA ARG A 108 3.07 -26.24 17.70
C ARG A 108 4.31 -26.79 16.98
N ALA A 109 4.81 -27.96 17.39
CA ALA A 109 5.99 -28.58 16.80
C ALA A 109 5.78 -28.92 15.32
N LEU A 110 4.57 -29.35 14.94
CA LEU A 110 4.22 -29.59 13.54
C LEU A 110 4.28 -28.29 12.73
N ALA A 111 3.69 -27.20 13.24
CA ALA A 111 3.72 -25.92 12.54
C ALA A 111 5.14 -25.34 12.40
N GLU A 112 5.99 -25.47 13.43
CA GLU A 112 7.41 -25.07 13.37
C GLU A 112 8.15 -25.88 12.28
N LYS A 113 7.94 -27.19 12.22
CA LYS A 113 8.50 -28.05 11.17
C LYS A 113 8.03 -27.65 9.77
N LEU A 114 6.74 -27.35 9.61
CA LEU A 114 6.20 -26.88 8.34
C LEU A 114 6.76 -25.51 7.96
N LEU A 115 6.91 -24.59 8.90
CA LEU A 115 7.47 -23.27 8.65
C LEU A 115 8.93 -23.37 8.19
N VAL A 116 9.72 -24.27 8.78
CA VAL A 116 11.08 -24.57 8.30
C VAL A 116 11.07 -25.06 6.84
N ARG A 117 10.15 -25.97 6.47
CA ARG A 117 9.99 -26.42 5.07
C ARG A 117 9.59 -25.26 4.13
N ALA A 118 8.71 -24.38 4.58
CA ALA A 118 8.28 -23.23 3.79
C ALA A 118 9.45 -22.26 3.57
N LYS A 119 10.19 -21.94 4.64
CA LYS A 119 11.36 -21.05 4.61
C LYS A 119 12.48 -21.53 3.67
N THR A 120 12.64 -22.83 3.40
CA THR A 120 13.66 -23.25 2.41
C THR A 120 13.28 -22.92 0.96
N LYS A 121 12.04 -22.52 0.70
CA LYS A 121 11.52 -22.21 -0.64
C LYS A 121 11.30 -20.72 -0.88
N VAL A 122 11.32 -19.90 0.18
CA VAL A 122 11.09 -18.45 0.12
C VAL A 122 12.24 -17.69 0.78
N ALA A 123 12.34 -16.40 0.51
CA ALA A 123 13.22 -15.52 1.26
C ALA A 123 12.48 -14.95 2.48
N HIS A 124 13.15 -14.84 3.61
CA HIS A 124 12.64 -14.16 4.82
C HIS A 124 13.38 -12.82 4.96
N VAL A 125 12.66 -11.72 4.76
CA VAL A 125 13.21 -10.38 4.78
C VAL A 125 12.69 -9.60 5.98
N SER A 126 13.60 -9.20 6.87
CA SER A 126 13.30 -8.29 7.98
C SER A 126 13.62 -6.86 7.56
N VAL A 127 12.63 -5.97 7.62
CA VAL A 127 12.79 -4.56 7.28
C VAL A 127 12.61 -3.73 8.55
N GLY A 128 13.69 -3.09 8.98
CA GLY A 128 13.71 -2.14 10.08
C GLY A 128 13.68 -0.69 9.60
N SER A 129 13.43 0.24 10.52
CA SER A 129 13.55 1.67 10.28
C SER A 129 13.80 2.40 11.60
N PRO A 130 14.63 3.46 11.62
CA PRO A 130 14.72 4.35 12.78
C PRO A 130 13.45 5.19 12.96
N VAL A 131 12.65 5.36 11.89
CA VAL A 131 11.35 6.02 11.92
C VAL A 131 10.25 4.97 12.10
N ASN A 132 9.55 5.04 13.23
CA ASN A 132 8.47 4.10 13.54
C ASN A 132 7.19 4.39 12.74
N GLY A 133 6.47 3.33 12.39
CA GLY A 133 5.16 3.44 11.75
C GLY A 133 5.23 4.03 10.34
N ALA A 134 6.29 3.74 9.59
CA ALA A 134 6.32 3.93 8.15
C ALA A 134 5.60 2.75 7.48
N GLU A 135 4.73 3.03 6.52
CA GLU A 135 4.01 2.00 5.75
C GLU A 135 4.98 1.28 4.83
N LEU A 136 4.95 -0.05 4.80
CA LEU A 136 5.75 -0.89 3.92
C LEU A 136 4.85 -1.51 2.84
N ARG A 137 5.31 -1.41 1.60
CA ARG A 137 4.76 -2.08 0.43
C ARG A 137 5.80 -2.97 -0.23
N VAL A 138 5.35 -4.11 -0.72
CA VAL A 138 6.14 -5.04 -1.53
C VAL A 138 5.41 -5.22 -2.85
N ASP A 139 6.08 -4.92 -3.96
CA ASP A 139 5.51 -4.98 -5.32
C ASP A 139 4.18 -4.22 -5.47
N GLY A 140 4.06 -3.11 -4.73
CA GLY A 140 2.86 -2.27 -4.70
C GLY A 140 1.76 -2.73 -3.75
N VAL A 141 1.90 -3.86 -3.07
CA VAL A 141 0.93 -4.38 -2.09
C VAL A 141 1.31 -3.94 -0.68
N ASP A 142 0.36 -3.36 0.06
CA ASP A 142 0.53 -3.00 1.48
C ASP A 142 0.71 -4.25 2.35
N VAL A 143 1.85 -4.36 3.04
CA VAL A 143 2.20 -5.50 3.91
C VAL A 143 2.24 -5.14 5.40
N GLY A 144 2.10 -3.86 5.75
CA GLY A 144 2.02 -3.39 7.12
C GLY A 144 2.88 -2.15 7.37
N VAL A 145 3.42 -2.03 8.58
CA VAL A 145 4.24 -0.88 9.00
C VAL A 145 5.57 -1.35 9.58
N LEU A 146 6.63 -0.55 9.43
CA LEU A 146 7.96 -0.86 9.94
C LEU A 146 8.07 -0.67 11.47
N PRO A 147 8.86 -1.52 12.17
CA PRO A 147 9.58 -2.69 11.64
C PRO A 147 8.64 -3.85 11.30
N ASN A 148 8.94 -4.58 10.22
CA ASN A 148 8.12 -5.71 9.76
C ASN A 148 8.97 -6.84 9.19
N GLU A 149 8.43 -8.06 9.22
CA GLU A 149 9.00 -9.24 8.58
C GLU A 149 8.10 -9.71 7.44
N VAL A 150 8.70 -9.98 6.28
CA VAL A 150 7.96 -10.39 5.08
C VAL A 150 8.60 -11.62 4.44
N PHE A 151 7.77 -12.46 3.84
CA PHE A 151 8.23 -13.58 3.03
C PHE A 151 8.09 -13.22 1.55
N LEU A 152 9.16 -13.41 0.78
CA LEU A 152 9.22 -13.11 -0.64
C LEU A 152 9.45 -14.40 -1.43
N GLU A 153 8.83 -14.50 -2.61
CA GLU A 153 9.18 -15.56 -3.54
C GLU A 153 10.62 -15.34 -4.05
N PRO A 154 11.31 -16.37 -4.55
CA PRO A 154 12.62 -16.18 -5.15
C PRO A 154 12.56 -15.29 -6.40
N GLY A 155 13.43 -14.30 -6.47
CA GLY A 155 13.53 -13.37 -7.60
C GLY A 155 13.56 -11.90 -7.17
N ARG A 156 13.21 -11.02 -8.12
CA ARG A 156 13.26 -9.57 -7.93
C ARG A 156 11.96 -9.03 -7.36
N HIS A 157 12.09 -8.24 -6.29
CA HIS A 157 10.99 -7.56 -5.62
C HIS A 157 11.33 -6.08 -5.41
N THR A 158 10.32 -5.21 -5.49
CA THR A 158 10.46 -3.78 -5.17
C THR A 158 9.84 -3.52 -3.80
N LEU A 159 10.65 -3.04 -2.87
CA LEU A 159 10.20 -2.60 -1.55
C LEU A 159 10.07 -1.08 -1.54
N LEU A 160 8.95 -0.60 -1.03
CA LEU A 160 8.67 0.82 -0.87
C LEU A 160 8.22 1.06 0.58
N ALA A 161 8.90 1.95 1.29
CA ALA A 161 8.46 2.41 2.60
C ALA A 161 8.12 3.91 2.54
N ARG A 162 6.96 4.27 3.09
CA ARG A 162 6.42 5.64 3.04
C ARG A 162 6.08 6.15 4.43
N LYS A 163 6.38 7.42 4.67
CA LYS A 163 5.98 8.16 5.87
C LYS A 163 5.61 9.57 5.50
N GLU A 164 4.48 10.06 6.00
CA GLU A 164 4.03 11.43 5.76
C GLU A 164 5.12 12.45 6.15
N GLY A 165 5.37 13.41 5.26
CA GLY A 165 6.40 14.45 5.45
C GLY A 165 7.84 14.01 5.15
N LEU A 166 8.09 12.75 4.81
CA LEU A 166 9.40 12.23 4.44
C LEU A 166 9.43 11.76 2.98
N ALA A 167 10.63 11.76 2.38
CA ALA A 167 10.82 11.18 1.06
C ALA A 167 10.64 9.65 1.12
N ASP A 168 9.97 9.09 0.11
CA ASP A 168 9.76 7.64 0.00
C ASP A 168 11.10 6.90 -0.08
N TRP A 169 11.24 5.84 0.72
CA TRP A 169 12.35 4.91 0.61
C TRP A 169 11.97 3.80 -0.36
N ARG A 170 12.71 3.63 -1.45
CA ARG A 170 12.47 2.56 -2.44
C ARG A 170 13.75 1.81 -2.72
N THR A 171 13.68 0.49 -2.71
CA THR A 171 14.80 -0.39 -3.08
C THR A 171 14.29 -1.59 -3.87
N ASP A 172 15.07 -2.01 -4.84
CA ASP A 172 14.88 -3.31 -5.48
C ASP A 172 15.80 -4.32 -4.79
N VAL A 173 15.28 -5.52 -4.53
CA VAL A 173 16.02 -6.64 -3.98
C VAL A 173 15.87 -7.84 -4.90
N ASP A 174 16.94 -8.61 -5.04
CA ASP A 174 16.93 -9.89 -5.73
C ASP A 174 17.31 -10.93 -4.66
N VAL A 175 16.38 -11.84 -4.37
CA VAL A 175 16.49 -12.77 -3.24
C VAL A 175 16.36 -14.22 -3.69
N GLY A 176 17.16 -15.09 -3.10
CA GLY A 176 17.13 -16.53 -3.35
C GLY A 176 16.17 -17.28 -2.40
N ALA A 177 15.81 -18.52 -2.78
CA ALA A 177 15.10 -19.43 -1.90
C ALA A 177 15.95 -19.75 -0.65
N GLY A 178 15.36 -19.67 0.55
CA GLY A 178 16.06 -19.89 1.81
C GLY A 178 16.96 -18.74 2.25
N GLU A 179 16.99 -17.62 1.53
CA GLU A 179 17.74 -16.44 1.92
C GLU A 179 17.07 -15.74 3.12
N GLU A 180 17.86 -15.43 4.15
CA GLU A 180 17.45 -14.51 5.21
C GLU A 180 18.17 -13.18 5.01
N ARG A 181 17.41 -12.08 4.96
CA ARG A 181 17.96 -10.74 4.69
C ARG A 181 17.40 -9.70 5.64
N THR A 182 18.28 -8.81 6.11
CA THR A 182 17.88 -7.66 6.93
C THR A 182 18.16 -6.37 6.17
N LEU A 183 17.15 -5.52 6.07
CA LEU A 183 17.20 -4.22 5.44
C LEU A 183 16.83 -3.14 6.44
N THR A 184 17.43 -1.96 6.28
CA THR A 184 17.09 -0.78 7.07
C THR A 184 16.61 0.31 6.13
N ALA A 185 15.33 0.67 6.24
CA ALA A 185 14.77 1.80 5.51
C ALA A 185 15.24 3.10 6.17
N THR A 186 15.93 3.95 5.40
CA THR A 186 16.37 5.27 5.84
C THR A 186 15.60 6.34 5.08
N PHE A 187 15.07 7.31 5.82
CA PHE A 187 14.22 8.36 5.28
C PHE A 187 14.98 9.69 5.28
N ASN A 188 14.94 10.39 4.15
CA ASN A 188 15.40 11.77 4.05
C ASN A 188 14.21 12.72 4.17
N ALA A 189 14.47 13.98 4.53
CA ALA A 189 13.43 15.00 4.47
C ALA A 189 12.88 15.08 3.04
N ALA A 190 11.55 15.13 2.92
CA ALA A 190 10.93 15.40 1.62
C ALA A 190 11.44 16.78 1.15
N PRO A 191 11.72 16.97 -0.15
CA PRO A 191 11.97 18.31 -0.67
C PRO A 191 10.75 19.15 -0.33
N THR A 192 10.88 20.05 0.65
CA THR A 192 9.89 21.08 0.87
C THR A 192 9.91 21.91 -0.39
N GLY A 193 8.84 21.81 -1.18
CA GLY A 193 8.59 22.72 -2.29
C GLY A 193 8.48 24.13 -1.71
N GLY A 194 9.64 24.76 -1.49
CA GLY A 194 9.73 26.19 -1.24
C GLY A 194 9.20 26.83 -2.50
N VAL A 195 7.96 27.32 -2.45
CA VAL A 195 7.55 28.35 -3.38
C VAL A 195 8.46 29.54 -3.09
N ASP A 196 9.43 29.80 -3.96
CA ASP A 196 10.23 31.01 -3.86
C ASP A 196 9.26 32.20 -3.80
N PRO A 197 9.28 33.04 -2.75
CA PRO A 197 8.40 34.21 -2.66
C PRO A 197 8.66 35.25 -3.77
N ILE A 198 9.67 35.01 -4.61
CA ILE A 198 10.06 35.85 -5.74
C ILE A 198 9.11 35.66 -6.94
N ALA A 199 8.31 34.58 -6.98
CA ALA A 199 7.28 34.37 -8.02
C ALA A 199 5.88 34.91 -7.64
N ALA A 200 5.74 35.63 -6.51
CA ALA A 200 4.51 36.34 -6.17
C ALA A 200 4.47 37.80 -6.71
N GLY A 201 5.50 38.23 -7.45
CA GLY A 201 5.69 39.63 -7.84
C GLY A 201 5.21 40.04 -9.24
N LEU A 202 4.87 39.13 -10.15
CA LEU A 202 4.54 39.50 -11.54
C LEU A 202 3.39 38.64 -12.08
N GLY A 203 2.14 38.97 -11.73
CA GLY A 203 1.02 38.18 -12.22
C GLY A 203 -0.38 38.63 -11.81
N PHE A 204 -0.65 39.93 -11.70
CA PHE A 204 -2.04 40.43 -11.69
C PHE A 204 -2.19 41.59 -12.70
N GLY A 205 -2.11 41.23 -13.98
CA GLY A 205 -2.66 42.02 -15.07
C GLY A 205 -3.94 41.34 -15.56
N LEU A 206 -5.08 41.95 -15.24
CA LEU A 206 -6.41 41.51 -15.66
C LEU A 206 -6.54 41.48 -17.19
N GLY A 207 -6.91 40.33 -17.74
CA GLY A 207 -7.30 40.17 -19.15
C GLY A 207 -7.83 38.76 -19.38
N GLY A 208 -9.11 38.65 -19.74
CA GLY A 208 -9.88 37.41 -19.70
C GLY A 208 -9.41 36.26 -20.58
N ALA A 209 -9.68 35.06 -20.08
CA ALA A 209 -9.79 33.77 -20.78
C ALA A 209 -8.52 33.22 -21.44
N GLY A 210 -7.71 32.51 -20.65
CA GLY A 210 -6.89 31.39 -21.15
C GLY A 210 -5.57 31.18 -20.42
N ALA A 211 -5.43 30.01 -19.78
CA ALA A 211 -4.21 29.43 -19.19
C ALA A 211 -3.74 30.04 -17.83
N ILE A 212 -3.17 29.28 -16.88
CA ILE A 212 -2.26 28.16 -17.10
C ILE A 212 -2.34 27.06 -16.02
N VAL A 213 -2.41 25.81 -16.48
CA VAL A 213 -1.68 24.66 -15.92
C VAL A 213 -0.17 24.94 -16.12
N SER A 214 0.49 25.68 -15.23
CA SER A 214 1.88 26.16 -15.47
C SER A 214 3.00 25.44 -14.72
N ILE A 215 2.77 24.40 -13.93
CA ILE A 215 3.89 23.73 -13.23
C ILE A 215 4.01 22.26 -13.65
N VAL A 216 3.94 22.00 -14.95
CA VAL A 216 4.69 20.89 -15.57
C VAL A 216 5.23 21.30 -16.95
N LEU A 217 4.63 22.29 -17.63
CA LEU A 217 5.17 22.84 -18.88
C LEU A 217 6.22 23.96 -18.70
N GLY A 218 6.55 24.36 -17.46
CA GLY A 218 7.59 25.35 -17.19
C GLY A 218 9.02 24.79 -17.20
N ALA A 219 9.18 23.49 -16.94
CA ALA A 219 10.51 22.87 -16.82
C ALA A 219 11.10 22.37 -18.15
N VAL A 220 10.29 22.23 -19.20
CA VAL A 220 10.77 21.84 -20.55
C VAL A 220 10.88 23.03 -21.50
N ALA A 221 10.24 24.17 -21.21
CA ALA A 221 10.40 25.41 -21.97
C ALA A 221 11.76 26.09 -21.69
N ALA A 222 12.26 26.04 -20.45
CA ALA A 222 13.53 26.67 -20.07
C ALA A 222 14.79 26.02 -20.71
N GLY A 223 14.64 24.89 -21.43
CA GLY A 223 15.74 24.18 -22.09
C GLY A 223 15.81 24.36 -23.62
N LYS A 224 14.87 25.07 -24.26
CA LYS A 224 14.78 25.15 -25.74
C LYS A 224 14.53 26.56 -26.30
N ASP A 225 14.73 27.61 -25.50
CA ASP A 225 14.61 28.99 -25.98
C ASP A 225 15.66 29.35 -27.07
N GLY A 226 16.77 28.61 -27.15
CA GLY A 226 17.78 28.76 -28.21
C GLY A 226 17.32 28.25 -29.58
N ASP A 227 16.51 27.20 -29.63
CA ASP A 227 16.17 26.52 -30.89
C ASP A 227 14.95 27.15 -31.59
N ILE A 228 13.99 27.68 -30.83
CA ILE A 228 12.77 28.31 -31.40
C ILE A 228 13.11 29.67 -32.05
N ALA A 229 14.02 30.44 -31.46
CA ALA A 229 14.49 31.69 -32.03
C ALA A 229 15.31 31.47 -33.32
N ALA A 230 16.14 30.42 -33.35
CA ALA A 230 16.91 30.04 -34.54
C ALA A 230 16.01 29.55 -35.69
N LEU A 231 14.93 28.82 -35.37
CA LEU A 231 13.97 28.36 -36.38
C LEU A 231 13.15 29.52 -36.98
N HIS A 232 12.77 30.50 -36.16
CA HIS A 232 12.02 31.69 -36.60
C HIS A 232 12.83 32.56 -37.57
N ASP A 233 14.13 32.74 -37.30
CA ASP A 233 15.03 33.52 -38.14
C ASP A 233 15.26 32.83 -39.51
N SER A 234 15.30 31.50 -39.54
CA SER A 234 15.42 30.72 -40.77
C SER A 234 14.18 30.73 -41.68
N LEU A 235 13.00 31.08 -41.13
CA LEU A 235 11.71 31.09 -41.85
C LEU A 235 11.32 32.49 -42.37
N ALA A 236 12.19 33.50 -42.20
CA ALA A 236 12.10 34.85 -42.78
C ALA A 236 10.70 35.51 -42.74
N GLY A 237 9.90 35.20 -41.72
CA GLY A 237 8.58 35.78 -41.51
C GLY A 237 7.55 35.50 -42.62
N ASP A 238 7.79 34.53 -43.51
CA ASP A 238 6.91 34.28 -44.65
C ASP A 238 5.81 33.26 -44.27
N PRO A 239 4.52 33.64 -44.21
CA PRO A 239 3.44 32.78 -43.72
C PRO A 239 3.18 31.53 -44.58
N TYR A 240 3.80 31.45 -45.76
CA TYR A 240 3.63 30.37 -46.74
C TYR A 240 4.91 29.56 -47.01
N ALA A 241 5.91 29.68 -46.13
CA ALA A 241 7.20 28.99 -46.25
C ALA A 241 7.07 27.46 -46.40
N CYS A 242 6.02 26.86 -45.84
CA CYS A 242 5.69 25.44 -46.01
C CYS A 242 4.76 25.26 -47.20
N GLY A 243 5.33 24.96 -48.37
CA GLY A 243 4.57 24.69 -49.60
C GLY A 243 5.28 25.09 -50.89
N SER A 244 6.36 25.88 -50.80
CA SER A 244 7.18 26.30 -51.96
C SER A 244 8.29 25.29 -52.33
N GLY A 245 8.44 24.19 -51.58
CA GLY A 245 9.49 23.18 -51.77
C GLY A 245 10.88 23.58 -51.24
N THR A 246 11.04 24.81 -50.73
CA THR A 246 12.33 25.35 -50.29
C THR A 246 12.66 25.04 -48.83
N HIS A 247 11.65 24.76 -47.99
CA HIS A 247 11.81 24.58 -46.53
C HIS A 247 11.15 23.29 -45.99
N ASP A 248 10.96 22.28 -46.85
CA ASP A 248 10.19 21.06 -46.54
C ASP A 248 10.70 20.27 -45.33
N ALA A 249 12.02 20.24 -45.09
CA ALA A 249 12.61 19.55 -43.94
C ALA A 249 12.27 20.24 -42.61
N ALA A 250 12.37 21.58 -42.54
CA ALA A 250 12.02 22.35 -41.35
C ALA A 250 10.51 22.29 -41.06
N CYS A 251 9.69 22.23 -42.11
CA CYS A 251 8.24 22.07 -42.00
C CYS A 251 7.84 20.67 -41.51
N ALA A 252 8.58 19.62 -41.91
CA ALA A 252 8.34 18.26 -41.42
C ALA A 252 8.69 18.10 -39.93
N ASP A 253 9.77 18.72 -39.47
CA ASP A 253 10.14 18.72 -38.05
C ASP A 253 9.13 19.48 -37.19
N LEU A 254 8.62 20.61 -37.68
CA LEU A 254 7.55 21.37 -37.00
C LEU A 254 6.25 20.55 -36.89
N ALA A 255 5.88 19.80 -37.94
CA ALA A 255 4.69 18.95 -37.94
C ALA A 255 4.80 17.80 -36.92
N ASN A 256 5.99 17.21 -36.77
CA ASN A 256 6.24 16.14 -35.78
C ASN A 256 6.13 16.67 -34.34
N VAL A 257 6.65 17.87 -34.07
CA VAL A 257 6.54 18.52 -32.75
C VAL A 257 5.09 18.83 -32.39
N LEU A 258 4.26 19.19 -33.37
CA LEU A 258 2.83 19.44 -33.15
C LEU A 258 2.05 18.13 -32.94
N ALA A 259 2.41 17.04 -33.62
CA ALA A 259 1.78 15.74 -33.45
C ALA A 259 2.02 15.13 -32.06
N GLU A 260 3.18 15.36 -31.44
CA GLU A 260 3.46 14.93 -30.06
C GLU A 260 2.61 15.70 -29.02
N ARG A 261 2.21 16.94 -29.33
CA ARG A 261 1.39 17.76 -28.44
C ARG A 261 -0.06 17.28 -28.35
N ASP A 262 -0.62 16.76 -29.44
CA ASP A 262 -2.04 16.35 -29.50
C ASP A 262 -2.30 15.01 -28.78
N GLY A 263 -1.28 14.14 -28.64
CA GLY A 263 -1.37 12.90 -27.85
C GLY A 263 -1.54 13.13 -26.34
N LEU A 264 -1.14 14.30 -25.83
CA LEU A 264 -1.26 14.68 -24.41
C LEU A 264 -2.63 15.27 -24.07
N ALA A 265 -3.39 15.75 -25.07
CA ALA A 265 -4.69 16.40 -24.87
C ALA A 265 -5.82 15.40 -24.54
N THR A 266 -5.73 14.15 -24.99
CA THR A 266 -6.75 13.11 -24.70
C THR A 266 -6.62 12.49 -23.30
N ALA A 267 -5.48 12.65 -22.62
CA ALA A 267 -5.23 12.09 -21.28
C ALA A 267 -5.81 12.94 -20.12
N ALA A 268 -6.17 14.20 -20.38
CA ALA A 268 -6.62 15.14 -19.34
C ALA A 268 -8.13 15.10 -19.01
N THR A 269 -8.92 14.27 -19.69
CA THR A 269 -10.39 14.27 -19.54
C THR A 269 -10.93 13.47 -18.34
N TRP A 270 -10.11 12.67 -17.65
CA TRP A 270 -10.60 11.80 -16.56
C TRP A 270 -10.40 12.32 -15.12
N THR A 271 -9.67 13.41 -14.88
CA THR A 271 -9.26 13.83 -13.51
C THR A 271 -10.03 15.04 -12.91
N GLY A 272 -11.04 15.58 -13.58
CA GLY A 272 -11.66 16.87 -13.20
C GLY A 272 -12.85 16.88 -12.24
N ALA A 273 -13.31 15.76 -11.67
CA ALA A 273 -14.63 15.71 -11.00
C ALA A 273 -14.65 15.63 -9.45
N LEU A 274 -13.50 15.67 -8.75
CA LEU A 274 -13.48 15.41 -7.28
C LEU A 274 -13.02 16.55 -6.36
N SER A 275 -12.63 17.73 -6.85
CA SER A 275 -12.04 18.79 -6.00
C SER A 275 -12.81 20.11 -6.02
N GLY A 276 -14.09 20.09 -5.61
CA GLY A 276 -15.00 21.25 -5.71
C GLY A 276 -15.50 21.87 -4.40
N ALA A 277 -15.11 21.39 -3.22
CA ALA A 277 -15.60 21.98 -1.96
C ALA A 277 -14.59 21.75 -0.83
N LEU A 278 -13.82 22.77 -0.43
CA LEU A 278 -13.22 22.98 0.91
C LEU A 278 -12.25 24.20 0.95
N LEU A 279 -12.66 25.39 0.50
CA LEU A 279 -11.86 26.63 0.71
C LEU A 279 -12.73 27.84 1.10
N LEU A 280 -13.40 27.77 2.26
CA LEU A 280 -13.99 28.93 2.95
C LEU A 280 -13.66 29.01 4.45
N GLY A 281 -12.65 28.27 4.94
CA GLY A 281 -12.40 28.10 6.38
C GLY A 281 -11.09 28.65 6.94
N THR A 282 -10.06 28.90 6.12
CA THR A 282 -8.67 29.14 6.61
C THR A 282 -8.14 30.51 6.20
N GLY A 283 -8.96 31.55 6.42
CA GLY A 283 -8.63 32.93 6.09
C GLY A 283 -8.41 33.86 7.28
N VAL A 284 -8.10 33.35 8.48
CA VAL A 284 -7.76 34.19 9.66
C VAL A 284 -6.84 33.41 10.59
N TYR A 285 -5.50 33.45 10.39
CA TYR A 285 -4.52 33.35 11.48
C TYR A 285 -3.04 33.55 11.06
N VAL A 286 -2.68 34.62 10.35
CA VAL A 286 -1.28 35.10 10.40
C VAL A 286 -1.25 36.62 10.23
N ALA A 287 -1.27 37.34 11.35
CA ALA A 287 -0.78 38.72 11.41
C ALA A 287 -0.08 38.93 12.76
N VAL A 288 1.07 39.62 12.68
CA VAL A 288 1.90 40.18 13.76
C VAL A 288 3.04 39.30 14.28
N ALA A 289 4.22 39.48 13.67
CA ALA A 289 5.41 39.95 14.39
C ALA A 289 6.40 40.67 13.43
N ALA A 290 6.86 41.86 13.86
CA ALA A 290 7.84 42.78 13.25
C ALA A 290 7.32 43.63 12.06
N SER A 291 7.39 44.97 12.03
CA SER A 291 8.16 45.96 12.80
C SER A 291 7.55 47.37 12.63
N ALA A 292 7.99 48.31 13.47
CA ALA A 292 7.43 49.64 13.73
C ALA A 292 7.28 50.58 12.52
N GLY A 293 6.09 51.19 12.40
CA GLY A 293 5.73 52.32 11.56
C GLY A 293 4.30 52.73 11.88
N ASP A 294 3.98 54.02 11.87
CA ASP A 294 2.71 54.60 12.35
C ASP A 294 1.45 53.88 11.81
N PRO A 295 0.35 53.81 12.58
CA PRO A 295 -0.86 53.11 12.14
C PRO A 295 -1.53 53.87 10.98
N VAL A 296 -1.28 53.41 9.76
CA VAL A 296 -2.00 53.87 8.56
C VAL A 296 -3.46 53.46 8.70
N THR A 297 -4.31 54.44 9.00
CA THR A 297 -5.76 54.23 9.06
C THR A 297 -6.31 54.38 7.64
N ALA A 298 -6.50 53.25 6.95
CA ALA A 298 -7.13 53.22 5.64
C ALA A 298 -8.62 52.90 5.80
N LEU A 299 -9.48 53.85 5.44
CA LEU A 299 -10.92 53.61 5.37
C LEU A 299 -11.26 53.07 3.98
N PHE A 300 -11.78 51.84 3.94
CA PHE A 300 -12.26 51.21 2.72
C PHE A 300 -13.76 51.45 2.58
N ILE A 301 -14.13 52.18 1.54
CA ILE A 301 -15.53 52.36 1.15
C ILE A 301 -15.74 51.60 -0.15
N PRO A 302 -16.47 50.47 -0.13
CA PRO A 302 -16.82 49.77 -1.34
C PRO A 302 -17.92 50.55 -2.08
N ASP A 303 -17.76 50.69 -3.38
CA ASP A 303 -18.72 51.32 -4.28
C ASP A 303 -19.22 50.30 -5.31
N PHE A 304 -20.54 50.12 -5.36
CA PHE A 304 -21.18 49.11 -6.22
C PHE A 304 -22.26 49.76 -7.05
N GLY A 305 -22.12 49.63 -8.37
CA GLY A 305 -23.12 50.03 -9.37
C GLY A 305 -23.32 48.93 -10.40
N VAL A 306 -24.42 48.98 -11.15
CA VAL A 306 -24.67 48.05 -12.25
C VAL A 306 -23.64 48.26 -13.36
N GLY A 307 -22.68 47.35 -13.45
CA GLY A 307 -21.57 47.38 -14.42
C GLY A 307 -20.23 47.82 -13.84
N HIS A 308 -20.13 48.17 -12.55
CA HIS A 308 -18.84 48.40 -11.89
C HIS A 308 -18.87 48.00 -10.40
N ALA A 309 -17.77 47.42 -9.95
CA ALA A 309 -17.46 47.25 -8.54
C ALA A 309 -16.08 47.85 -8.31
N GLY A 310 -16.01 48.83 -7.41
CA GLY A 310 -14.77 49.51 -7.07
C GLY A 310 -14.62 49.65 -5.56
N ALA A 311 -13.40 49.92 -5.12
CA ALA A 311 -13.15 50.34 -3.74
C ALA A 311 -12.35 51.64 -3.78
N MET A 312 -12.81 52.64 -3.05
CA MET A 312 -12.02 53.84 -2.81
C MET A 312 -11.26 53.65 -1.50
N VAL A 313 -9.94 53.78 -1.58
CA VAL A 313 -9.06 53.78 -0.41
C VAL A 313 -8.65 55.21 -0.15
N ARG A 314 -9.07 55.77 0.98
CA ARG A 314 -8.60 57.08 1.44
C ARG A 314 -7.77 56.89 2.70
N GLY A 315 -6.49 57.24 2.60
CA GLY A 315 -5.56 57.28 3.72
C GLY A 315 -4.72 58.55 3.67
N SER A 316 -4.24 59.00 4.82
CA SER A 316 -3.09 59.90 4.90
C SER A 316 -1.84 59.03 4.90
N PHE A 317 -1.03 59.17 3.85
CA PHE A 317 0.29 58.55 3.71
C PHE A 317 1.38 59.53 4.16
#